data_AF-A0A2V8Y495-F1
#
_entry.id   AF-A0A2V8Y495-F1
#
_cell.length_a   1.000
_cell.length_b   1.000
_cell.length_c   1.000
_cell.angle_alpha   90.00
_cell.angle_beta   90.00
_cell.angle_gamma   90.00
#
_symmetry.space_group_name_H-M   'P 1'
#
loop_
_entity.id
_entity.type
_entity.pdbx_description
1 polymer ?
#
loop_
_entity_poly.entity_id
_entity_poly.type
_entity_poly.pdbx_seq_one_letter_code
_entity_poly.pdbx_strand_id
1 'polypeptide(L)'
;MTPSDQENPKAVSSTEYIQENFRPSDRVAILLRNRAHTVQRIVMAARITEPSFAEWLHDKNDKERYDIYVGMNALKPGARTRTKQDIHTVRHLYLDLDEDGPAALAGIRESNLVPAANYTINTSPGKYQLVWRVENVSPEQAEALLRAMARTFGGDPAATDSTRVLRIPGFKNRKYETEFLVEAEKHSDRVYQLLDFPLGTEPGQGEVRPRRPRPTPRLSEPRPLTQSEHDWAYAKRALSRGDDPEEIVRRIADYRADDKHDPFYYARLTVSKAQAESRASGERAPRDLNRDP
;
A
#
# COMPACT_ATOMS: atom_id res chain seq x y z
N MET A 1 -1.78 40.27 28.63
CA MET A 1 -1.16 39.18 27.86
C MET A 1 -2.28 38.26 27.41
N THR A 2 -2.75 38.45 26.19
CA THR A 2 -3.66 37.52 25.52
C THR A 2 -2.87 36.25 25.18
N PRO A 3 -3.43 35.04 25.35
CA PRO A 3 -2.77 33.83 24.90
C PRO A 3 -2.65 33.91 23.38
N SER A 4 -1.42 33.73 22.90
CA SER A 4 -1.09 33.55 21.49
C SER A 4 -2.03 32.54 20.85
N ASP A 5 -2.77 32.99 19.85
CA ASP A 5 -3.49 32.15 18.89
C ASP A 5 -2.50 31.12 18.36
N GLN A 6 -2.61 29.87 18.83
CA GLN A 6 -2.05 28.74 18.12
C GLN A 6 -2.83 28.69 16.80
N GLU A 7 -2.24 29.23 15.74
CA GLU A 7 -2.74 29.05 14.37
C GLU A 7 -3.01 27.56 14.19
N ASN A 8 -4.29 27.22 14.13
CA ASN A 8 -4.73 25.86 13.82
C ASN A 8 -4.12 25.56 12.44
N PRO A 9 -3.27 24.53 12.29
CA PRO A 9 -2.62 24.27 11.00
C PRO A 9 -3.70 24.10 9.94
N LYS A 10 -3.64 24.95 8.91
CA LYS A 10 -4.63 24.96 7.83
C LYS A 10 -4.69 23.56 7.21
N ALA A 11 -5.86 22.95 7.23
CA ALA A 11 -6.07 21.63 6.64
C ALA A 11 -5.70 21.65 5.15
N VAL A 12 -4.82 20.73 4.74
CA VAL A 12 -4.39 20.61 3.35
C VAL A 12 -5.56 20.19 2.48
N SER A 13 -5.90 21.01 1.48
CA SER A 13 -7.00 20.69 0.56
C SER A 13 -6.59 19.59 -0.45
N SER A 14 -7.58 18.90 -1.02
CA SER A 14 -7.32 17.91 -2.09
C SER A 14 -6.63 18.54 -3.30
N THR A 15 -7.05 19.73 -3.72
CA THR A 15 -6.47 20.48 -4.83
C THR A 15 -5.01 20.85 -4.55
N GLU A 16 -4.73 21.44 -3.39
CA GLU A 16 -3.36 21.78 -2.94
C GLU A 16 -2.48 20.54 -2.90
N TYR A 17 -2.98 19.45 -2.30
CA TYR A 17 -2.27 18.18 -2.25
C TYR A 17 -1.88 17.67 -3.65
N ILE A 18 -2.80 17.71 -4.63
CA ILE A 18 -2.49 17.27 -6.00
C ILE A 18 -1.49 18.20 -6.69
N GLN A 19 -1.64 19.53 -6.53
CA GLN A 19 -0.74 20.52 -7.13
C GLN A 19 0.69 20.40 -6.62
N GLU A 20 0.87 20.09 -5.33
CA GLU A 20 2.19 19.96 -4.72
C GLU A 20 2.86 18.61 -5.00
N ASN A 21 2.08 17.54 -5.17
CA ASN A 21 2.61 16.19 -5.35
C ASN A 21 2.86 15.80 -6.81
N PHE A 22 2.20 16.46 -7.78
CA PHE A 22 2.29 16.08 -9.20
C PHE A 22 2.61 17.26 -10.10
N ARG A 23 3.34 17.00 -11.20
CA ARG A 23 3.47 18.00 -12.26
C ARG A 23 2.12 18.14 -12.97
N PRO A 24 1.73 19.34 -13.44
CA PRO A 24 0.47 19.54 -14.16
C PRO A 24 0.25 18.58 -15.34
N SER A 25 1.33 18.21 -16.03
CA SER A 25 1.33 17.30 -17.18
C SER A 25 1.35 15.81 -16.81
N ASP A 26 1.56 15.45 -15.55
CA ASP A 26 1.60 14.04 -15.13
C ASP A 26 0.23 13.40 -15.37
N ARG A 27 0.22 12.24 -16.02
CA ARG A 27 -1.00 11.42 -16.15
C ARG A 27 -1.13 10.57 -14.90
N VAL A 28 -2.21 10.74 -14.15
CA VAL A 28 -2.42 10.08 -12.87
C VAL A 28 -3.77 9.35 -12.88
N ALA A 29 -3.81 8.19 -12.23
CA ALA A 29 -5.05 7.46 -12.03
C ALA A 29 -5.80 8.03 -10.81
N ILE A 30 -7.06 8.38 -10.98
CA ILE A 30 -8.00 8.63 -9.90
C ILE A 30 -8.95 7.45 -9.83
N LEU A 31 -8.98 6.79 -8.67
CA LEU A 31 -9.80 5.61 -8.41
C LEU A 31 -10.90 5.98 -7.42
N LEU A 32 -12.14 5.69 -7.79
CA LEU A 32 -13.30 5.82 -6.95
C LEU A 32 -13.81 4.42 -6.64
N ARG A 33 -14.02 4.11 -5.37
CA ARG A 33 -14.54 2.81 -4.96
C ARG A 33 -15.68 2.96 -3.96
N ASN A 34 -16.78 2.25 -4.18
CA ASN A 34 -17.78 2.00 -3.16
C ASN A 34 -18.03 0.48 -3.05
N ARG A 35 -19.05 0.08 -2.29
CA ARG A 35 -19.34 -1.35 -2.07
C ARG A 35 -19.76 -2.11 -3.34
N ALA A 36 -20.31 -1.42 -4.33
CA ALA A 36 -20.87 -2.04 -5.53
C ALA A 36 -20.00 -1.85 -6.78
N HIS A 37 -19.32 -0.72 -6.89
CA HIS A 37 -18.66 -0.29 -8.13
C HIS A 37 -17.27 0.26 -7.88
N THR A 38 -16.44 0.13 -8.90
CA THR A 38 -15.13 0.77 -8.99
C THR A 38 -15.06 1.55 -10.31
N VAL A 39 -14.69 2.81 -10.23
CA VAL A 39 -14.49 3.70 -11.38
C VAL A 39 -13.05 4.18 -11.38
N GLN A 40 -12.37 4.11 -12.51
CA GLN A 40 -11.03 4.66 -12.67
C GLN A 40 -11.01 5.67 -13.82
N ARG A 41 -10.35 6.80 -13.61
CA ARG A 41 -10.02 7.78 -14.65
C ARG A 41 -8.52 8.01 -14.67
N ILE A 42 -7.91 7.98 -15.86
CA ILE A 42 -6.51 8.41 -16.04
C ILE A 42 -6.53 9.76 -16.75
N VAL A 43 -6.16 10.81 -16.03
CA VAL A 43 -6.23 12.19 -16.50
C VAL A 43 -4.94 12.94 -16.13
N MET A 44 -4.73 14.11 -16.72
CA MET A 44 -3.62 14.98 -16.28
C MET A 44 -3.90 15.53 -14.89
N ALA A 45 -2.84 15.69 -14.08
CA ALA A 45 -2.96 16.27 -12.73
C ALA A 45 -3.60 17.67 -12.76
N ALA A 46 -3.27 18.50 -13.76
CA ALA A 46 -3.90 19.80 -13.98
C ALA A 46 -5.44 19.71 -14.04
N ARG A 47 -5.96 18.67 -14.72
CA ARG A 47 -7.40 18.48 -14.88
C ARG A 47 -8.08 18.08 -13.57
N ILE A 48 -7.39 17.37 -12.69
CA ILE A 48 -7.93 16.98 -11.37
C ILE A 48 -8.14 18.23 -10.50
N THR A 49 -7.29 19.25 -10.68
CA THR A 49 -7.31 20.50 -9.92
C THR A 49 -8.29 21.54 -10.49
N GLU A 50 -8.93 21.27 -11.63
CA GLU A 50 -9.97 22.13 -12.17
C GLU A 50 -11.21 22.10 -11.25
N PRO A 51 -11.89 23.25 -11.01
CA PRO A 51 -13.05 23.32 -10.12
C PRO A 51 -14.13 22.28 -10.46
N SER A 52 -14.45 22.10 -11.74
CA SER A 52 -15.47 21.15 -12.18
C SER A 52 -15.11 19.68 -11.89
N PHE A 53 -13.82 19.34 -11.92
CA PHE A 53 -13.37 17.98 -11.59
C PHE A 53 -13.33 17.77 -10.07
N ALA A 54 -12.86 18.75 -9.32
CA ALA A 54 -12.87 18.72 -7.86
C ALA A 54 -14.30 18.61 -7.32
N GLU A 55 -15.24 19.42 -7.83
CA GLU A 55 -16.67 19.33 -7.51
C GLU A 55 -17.24 17.95 -7.85
N TRP A 56 -16.90 17.39 -9.01
CA TRP A 56 -17.31 16.04 -9.37
C TRP A 56 -16.81 14.98 -8.38
N LEU A 57 -15.57 15.09 -7.88
CA LEU A 57 -15.05 14.17 -6.86
C LEU A 57 -15.79 14.32 -5.54
N HIS A 58 -16.08 15.55 -5.10
CA HIS A 58 -16.87 15.80 -3.91
C HIS A 58 -18.29 15.27 -4.03
N ASP A 59 -18.95 15.48 -5.17
CA ASP A 59 -20.27 14.92 -5.44
C ASP A 59 -20.27 13.38 -5.38
N LYS A 60 -19.26 12.74 -5.97
CA LYS A 60 -19.11 11.28 -5.89
C LYS A 60 -18.84 10.80 -4.47
N ASN A 61 -18.06 11.53 -3.69
CA ASN A 61 -17.78 11.17 -2.30
C ASN A 61 -18.99 11.40 -1.40
N ASP A 62 -19.60 12.57 -1.42
CA ASP A 62 -20.65 12.98 -0.50
C ASP A 62 -22.02 12.38 -0.83
N LYS A 63 -22.41 12.37 -2.11
CA LYS A 63 -23.76 11.93 -2.53
C LYS A 63 -23.79 10.45 -2.88
N GLU A 64 -22.74 9.94 -3.53
CA GLU A 64 -22.69 8.56 -4.04
C GLU A 64 -21.81 7.62 -3.21
N ARG A 65 -21.24 8.12 -2.10
CA ARG A 65 -20.47 7.33 -1.11
C ARG A 65 -19.25 6.61 -1.69
N TYR A 66 -18.59 7.19 -2.69
CA TYR A 66 -17.31 6.67 -3.19
C TYR A 66 -16.14 7.14 -2.31
N ASP A 67 -15.30 6.21 -1.87
CA ASP A 67 -13.96 6.52 -1.39
C ASP A 67 -13.08 6.96 -2.57
N ILE A 68 -12.26 7.99 -2.36
CA ILE A 68 -11.44 8.60 -3.41
C ILE A 68 -9.96 8.29 -3.17
N TYR A 69 -9.28 7.82 -4.21
CA TYR A 69 -7.86 7.50 -4.18
C TYR A 69 -7.13 8.07 -5.39
N VAL A 70 -5.84 8.34 -5.23
CA VAL A 70 -4.93 8.76 -6.30
C VAL A 70 -3.81 7.75 -6.48
N GLY A 71 -3.45 7.45 -7.72
CA GLY A 71 -2.23 6.71 -8.04
C GLY A 71 -1.01 7.55 -7.71
N MET A 72 -0.07 6.99 -6.97
CA MET A 72 1.05 7.79 -6.46
C MET A 72 2.15 8.06 -7.49
N ASN A 73 2.09 7.47 -8.69
CA ASN A 73 3.14 7.64 -9.69
C ASN A 73 2.56 7.99 -11.06
N ALA A 74 3.33 8.74 -11.84
CA ALA A 74 2.90 9.22 -13.15
C ALA A 74 2.93 8.08 -14.18
N LEU A 75 1.89 8.02 -15.00
CA LEU A 75 1.68 7.00 -16.03
C LEU A 75 2.16 7.47 -17.41
N LYS A 76 2.52 6.50 -18.25
CA LYS A 76 2.97 6.73 -19.62
C LYS A 76 1.89 7.41 -20.45
N PRO A 77 2.27 8.22 -21.46
CA PRO A 77 1.34 8.67 -22.49
C PRO A 77 0.57 7.47 -23.09
N GLY A 78 -0.74 7.60 -23.27
CA GLY A 78 -1.58 6.54 -23.83
C GLY A 78 -1.95 5.38 -22.88
N ALA A 79 -1.32 5.26 -21.70
CA ALA A 79 -1.70 4.26 -20.69
C ALA A 79 -3.21 4.32 -20.37
N ARG A 80 -3.84 3.15 -20.40
CA ARG A 80 -5.27 2.92 -20.08
C ARG A 80 -5.46 2.11 -18.80
N THR A 81 -4.37 1.56 -18.28
CA THR A 81 -4.31 0.76 -17.07
C THR A 81 -3.28 1.36 -16.10
N ARG A 82 -3.17 0.74 -14.92
CA ARG A 82 -2.23 1.12 -13.85
C ARG A 82 -1.38 -0.09 -13.48
N THR A 83 -0.85 -0.78 -14.48
CA THR A 83 0.11 -1.88 -14.28
C THR A 83 1.50 -1.31 -14.08
N LYS A 84 2.46 -2.13 -13.63
CA LYS A 84 3.86 -1.70 -13.50
C LYS A 84 4.44 -1.19 -14.82
N GLN A 85 4.03 -1.79 -15.94
CA GLN A 85 4.47 -1.39 -17.27
C GLN A 85 3.93 -0.01 -17.69
N ASP A 86 2.85 0.45 -17.07
CA ASP A 86 2.26 1.76 -17.34
C ASP A 86 2.97 2.90 -16.59
N ILE A 87 3.82 2.59 -15.61
CA ILE A 87 4.55 3.61 -14.83
C ILE A 87 5.60 4.29 -15.71
N HIS A 88 5.54 5.62 -15.78
CA HIS A 88 6.50 6.46 -16.48
C HIS A 88 7.52 7.09 -15.52
N THR A 89 7.04 7.61 -14.39
CA THR A 89 7.90 8.30 -13.43
C THR A 89 7.43 8.01 -12.01
N VAL A 90 8.36 7.52 -11.19
CA VAL A 90 8.17 7.47 -9.74
C VAL A 90 8.22 8.90 -9.22
N ARG A 91 7.12 9.33 -8.61
CA ARG A 91 6.98 10.64 -7.95
C ARG A 91 7.04 10.48 -6.44
N HIS A 92 6.66 9.32 -5.92
CA HIS A 92 6.51 9.13 -4.49
C HIS A 92 7.02 7.77 -3.99
N LEU A 93 7.50 7.80 -2.76
CA LEU A 93 7.54 6.66 -1.86
C LEU A 93 6.49 6.87 -0.76
N TYR A 94 6.09 5.80 -0.10
CA TYR A 94 5.03 5.85 0.90
C TYR A 94 5.14 4.70 1.90
N LEU A 95 4.39 4.85 2.99
CA LEU A 95 4.18 3.80 3.97
C LEU A 95 2.72 3.83 4.41
N ASP A 96 2.04 2.69 4.38
CA ASP A 96 0.66 2.56 4.85
C ASP A 96 0.70 1.89 6.23
N LEU A 97 0.36 2.64 7.27
CA LEU A 97 0.39 2.24 8.67
C LEU A 97 -1.02 1.91 9.13
N ASP A 98 -1.40 0.65 8.92
CA ASP A 98 -2.74 0.12 9.22
C ASP A 98 -2.88 -0.49 10.63
N GLU A 99 -1.74 -0.88 11.24
CA GLU A 99 -1.64 -1.52 12.56
C GLU A 99 -0.70 -0.70 13.45
N ASP A 100 -1.14 -0.39 14.67
CA ASP A 100 -0.40 0.40 15.67
C ASP A 100 0.25 1.70 15.12
N GLY A 101 -0.52 2.43 14.30
CA GLY A 101 -0.04 3.61 13.58
C GLY A 101 0.62 4.69 14.46
N PRO A 102 0.11 5.02 15.66
CA PRO A 102 0.77 5.99 16.55
C PRO A 102 2.19 5.57 16.98
N ALA A 103 2.39 4.30 17.34
CA ALA A 103 3.70 3.80 17.74
C ALA A 103 4.66 3.76 16.54
N ALA A 104 4.20 3.31 15.38
CA ALA A 104 4.99 3.30 14.15
C ALA A 104 5.41 4.72 13.72
N LEU A 105 4.50 5.70 13.79
CA LEU A 105 4.81 7.11 13.52
C LEU A 105 5.89 7.66 14.47
N ALA A 106 5.78 7.37 15.77
CA ALA A 106 6.78 7.79 16.75
C ALA A 106 8.15 7.20 16.41
N GLY A 107 8.21 5.89 16.13
CA GLY A 107 9.45 5.21 15.75
C GLY A 107 10.08 5.76 14.46
N ILE A 108 9.27 6.15 13.47
CA ILE A 108 9.77 6.79 12.24
C ILE A 108 10.35 8.18 12.54
N ARG A 109 9.67 8.99 13.38
CA ARG A 109 10.12 10.35 13.73
C ARG A 109 11.43 10.35 14.51
N GLU A 110 11.69 9.31 15.29
CA GLU A 110 12.94 9.12 16.04
C GLU A 110 14.05 8.46 15.21
N SER A 111 13.71 7.91 14.05
CA SER A 111 14.66 7.22 13.18
C SER A 111 15.47 8.18 12.32
N ASN A 112 16.73 7.83 12.08
CA ASN A 112 17.57 8.45 11.05
C ASN A 112 17.65 7.62 9.75
N LEU A 113 16.87 6.54 9.64
CA LEU A 113 16.91 5.63 8.48
C LEU A 113 16.13 6.16 7.28
N VAL A 114 15.24 7.13 7.50
CA VAL A 114 14.45 7.81 6.48
C VAL A 114 14.42 9.31 6.79
N PRO A 115 14.33 10.19 5.78
CA PRO A 115 14.15 11.61 6.01
C PRO A 115 12.73 11.91 6.52
N ALA A 116 12.47 13.14 6.96
CA ALA A 116 11.13 13.58 7.28
C ALA A 116 10.18 13.40 6.08
N ALA A 117 9.00 12.80 6.31
CA ALA A 117 7.97 12.68 5.29
C ALA A 117 7.51 14.07 4.81
N ASN A 118 7.01 14.16 3.58
CA ASN A 118 6.36 15.38 3.10
C ASN A 118 4.98 15.54 3.73
N TYR A 119 4.24 14.43 3.84
CA TYR A 119 2.91 14.41 4.45
C TYR A 119 2.75 13.21 5.37
N THR A 120 2.00 13.44 6.45
CA THR A 120 1.29 12.39 7.18
C THR A 120 -0.20 12.56 6.89
N ILE A 121 -0.84 11.53 6.36
CA ILE A 121 -2.26 11.52 6.01
C ILE A 121 -2.98 10.62 7.02
N ASN A 122 -3.85 11.19 7.84
CA ASN A 122 -4.70 10.43 8.73
C ASN A 122 -5.90 9.91 7.94
N THR A 123 -5.99 8.58 7.78
CA THR A 123 -7.00 7.96 6.92
C THR A 123 -8.21 7.46 7.69
N SER A 124 -8.03 7.19 8.99
CA SER A 124 -9.04 6.79 9.97
C SER A 124 -8.36 6.69 11.35
N PRO A 125 -9.09 6.61 12.47
CA PRO A 125 -8.48 6.64 13.80
C PRO A 125 -7.34 5.62 13.95
N GLY A 126 -6.14 6.12 14.27
CA GLY A 126 -4.94 5.30 14.47
C GLY A 126 -4.27 4.78 13.19
N LYS A 127 -4.67 5.25 12.00
CA LYS A 127 -4.16 4.75 10.71
C LYS A 127 -3.64 5.87 9.83
N TYR A 128 -2.41 5.72 9.35
CA TYR A 128 -1.69 6.80 8.69
C TYR A 128 -1.05 6.37 7.38
N GLN A 129 -1.01 7.28 6.42
CA GLN A 129 -0.19 7.14 5.21
C GLN A 129 0.90 8.20 5.25
N LEU A 130 2.17 7.78 5.20
CA LEU A 130 3.29 8.70 5.03
C LEU A 130 3.65 8.77 3.56
N VAL A 131 3.96 9.97 3.08
CA VAL A 131 4.32 10.21 1.68
C VAL A 131 5.61 10.99 1.61
N TRP A 132 6.56 10.51 0.79
CA TRP A 132 7.79 11.21 0.42
C TRP A 132 7.77 11.47 -1.09
N ARG A 133 8.00 12.72 -1.49
CA ARG A 133 8.23 13.11 -2.88
C ARG A 133 9.66 12.78 -3.25
N VAL A 134 9.83 12.08 -4.37
CA VAL A 134 11.13 11.64 -4.87
C VAL A 134 11.31 11.93 -6.35
N GLU A 135 12.55 12.00 -6.79
CA GLU A 135 12.92 12.02 -8.20
C GLU A 135 14.13 11.12 -8.49
N ASN A 136 14.34 10.80 -9.77
CA ASN A 136 15.42 9.93 -10.24
C ASN A 136 15.46 8.54 -9.57
N VAL A 137 14.29 8.02 -9.17
CA VAL A 137 14.13 6.67 -8.61
C VAL A 137 13.44 5.78 -9.65
N SER A 138 14.02 4.61 -9.95
CA SER A 138 13.36 3.61 -10.82
C SER A 138 12.21 2.90 -10.09
N PRO A 139 11.21 2.34 -10.78
CA PRO A 139 10.16 1.55 -10.14
C PRO A 139 10.70 0.40 -9.27
N GLU A 140 11.77 -0.27 -9.70
CA GLU A 140 12.40 -1.37 -8.97
C GLU A 140 13.06 -0.90 -7.68
N GLN A 141 13.80 0.23 -7.75
CA GLN A 141 14.41 0.87 -6.58
C GLN A 141 13.33 1.33 -5.59
N ALA A 142 12.26 1.95 -6.10
CA ALA A 142 11.14 2.39 -5.29
C ALA A 142 10.50 1.23 -4.55
N GLU A 143 10.14 0.16 -5.26
CA GLU A 143 9.53 -1.02 -4.62
C GLU A 143 10.47 -1.72 -3.63
N ALA A 144 11.78 -1.76 -3.90
CA ALA A 144 12.75 -2.30 -2.96
C ALA A 144 12.80 -1.49 -1.66
N LEU A 145 12.81 -0.15 -1.77
CA LEU A 145 12.83 0.74 -0.62
C LEU A 145 11.49 0.74 0.13
N LEU A 146 10.34 0.74 -0.57
CA LEU A 146 9.01 0.57 0.04
C LEU A 146 8.94 -0.71 0.88
N ARG A 147 9.43 -1.83 0.34
CA ARG A 147 9.51 -3.11 1.09
C ARG A 147 10.43 -3.02 2.30
N ALA A 148 11.57 -2.34 2.18
CA ALA A 148 12.48 -2.15 3.30
C ALA A 148 11.84 -1.29 4.41
N MET A 149 11.17 -0.20 4.04
CA MET A 149 10.46 0.66 4.99
C MET A 149 9.31 -0.09 5.68
N ALA A 150 8.50 -0.84 4.93
CA ALA A 150 7.41 -1.66 5.47
C ALA A 150 7.94 -2.67 6.52
N ARG A 151 9.02 -3.38 6.20
CA ARG A 151 9.65 -4.32 7.16
C ARG A 151 10.23 -3.63 8.39
N THR A 152 10.81 -2.45 8.22
CA THR A 152 11.53 -1.74 9.30
C THR A 152 10.57 -1.06 10.26
N PHE A 153 9.49 -0.49 9.74
CA PHE A 153 8.58 0.39 10.50
C PHE A 153 7.17 -0.18 10.67
N GLY A 154 6.92 -1.42 10.25
CA GLY A 154 5.61 -2.06 10.41
C GLY A 154 4.53 -1.58 9.45
N GLY A 155 4.90 -1.18 8.23
CA GLY A 155 3.93 -0.84 7.19
C GLY A 155 3.29 -2.06 6.54
N ASP A 156 2.12 -1.89 5.91
CA ASP A 156 1.42 -2.95 5.19
C ASP A 156 2.33 -3.52 4.06
N PRO A 157 2.74 -4.81 4.15
CA PRO A 157 3.59 -5.43 3.13
C PRO A 157 2.89 -5.55 1.78
N ALA A 158 1.56 -5.48 1.72
CA ALA A 158 0.84 -5.44 0.46
C ALA A 158 0.97 -4.07 -0.21
N ALA A 159 1.26 -2.98 0.50
CA ALA A 159 1.33 -1.61 0.00
C ALA A 159 2.73 -1.18 -0.47
N THR A 160 3.50 -2.09 -1.10
CA THR A 160 4.89 -1.83 -1.50
C THR A 160 5.13 -1.88 -3.01
N ASP A 161 4.08 -1.86 -3.82
CA ASP A 161 4.17 -1.88 -5.29
C ASP A 161 4.11 -0.47 -5.86
N SER A 162 4.81 -0.19 -6.96
CA SER A 162 4.89 1.15 -7.60
C SER A 162 3.57 1.65 -8.20
N THR A 163 2.54 0.82 -8.24
CA THR A 163 1.25 1.17 -8.83
C THR A 163 0.25 1.69 -7.80
N ARG A 164 0.55 1.57 -6.50
CA ARG A 164 -0.39 1.80 -5.39
C ARG A 164 -1.19 3.10 -5.54
N VAL A 165 -2.46 2.99 -5.15
CA VAL A 165 -3.35 4.14 -4.95
C VAL A 165 -3.51 4.39 -3.45
N LEU A 166 -3.43 5.65 -3.03
CA LEU A 166 -3.60 6.06 -1.63
C LEU A 166 -4.77 7.01 -1.49
N ARG A 167 -5.27 7.17 -0.26
CA ARG A 167 -6.31 8.17 0.03
C ARG A 167 -5.71 9.56 -0.05
N ILE A 168 -6.54 10.54 -0.36
CA ILE A 168 -6.13 11.95 -0.40
C ILE A 168 -7.00 12.76 0.56
N PRO A 169 -6.47 13.86 1.13
CA PRO A 169 -7.20 14.67 2.10
C PRO A 169 -8.44 15.32 1.48
N GLY A 170 -9.41 15.68 2.33
CA GLY A 170 -10.63 16.37 1.94
C GLY A 170 -11.79 15.47 1.52
N PHE A 171 -11.65 14.14 1.62
CA PHE A 171 -12.71 13.18 1.32
C PHE A 171 -13.01 12.27 2.50
N LYS A 172 -14.27 11.88 2.65
CA LYS A 172 -14.70 10.95 3.70
C LYS A 172 -14.35 9.51 3.32
N ASN A 173 -13.65 8.82 4.20
CA ASN A 173 -13.44 7.38 4.19
C ASN A 173 -14.65 6.69 4.81
N ARG A 174 -15.27 5.76 4.07
CA ARG A 174 -16.48 5.01 4.46
C ARG A 174 -16.27 3.50 4.50
N LYS A 175 -15.01 3.07 4.55
CA LYS A 175 -14.65 1.65 4.71
C LYS A 175 -15.15 1.08 6.04
N TYR A 176 -15.34 1.93 7.04
CA TYR A 176 -15.77 1.58 8.40
C TYR A 176 -17.18 2.10 8.70
N GLU A 177 -17.74 1.73 9.86
CA GLU A 177 -19.08 2.18 10.29
C GLU A 177 -19.15 3.69 10.48
N THR A 178 -18.08 4.28 11.02
CA THR A 178 -17.96 5.72 11.21
C THR A 178 -17.31 6.37 9.99
N GLU A 179 -17.95 7.39 9.44
CA GLU A 179 -17.35 8.23 8.41
C GLU A 179 -16.18 9.00 9.01
N PHE A 180 -15.05 9.01 8.30
CA PHE A 180 -13.85 9.73 8.73
C PHE A 180 -13.36 10.65 7.62
N LEU A 181 -13.26 11.96 7.89
CA LEU A 181 -12.67 12.90 6.94
C LEU A 181 -11.16 12.65 6.88
N VAL A 182 -10.64 12.28 5.72
CA VAL A 182 -9.20 12.13 5.53
C VAL A 182 -8.54 13.50 5.62
N GLU A 183 -7.55 13.61 6.49
CA GLU A 183 -6.81 14.85 6.76
C GLU A 183 -5.33 14.63 6.50
N ALA A 184 -4.62 15.68 6.11
CA ALA A 184 -3.18 15.62 5.90
C ALA A 184 -2.48 16.76 6.66
N GLU A 185 -1.36 16.41 7.27
CA GLU A 185 -0.40 17.32 7.86
C GLU A 185 0.83 17.37 6.94
N LYS A 186 1.22 18.58 6.53
CA LYS A 186 2.42 18.81 5.70
C LYS A 186 3.61 19.08 6.61
N HIS A 187 4.74 18.44 6.34
CA HIS A 187 5.96 18.59 7.15
C HIS A 187 7.19 19.07 6.35
N SER A 188 7.21 18.89 5.03
CA SER A 188 8.39 19.23 4.22
C SER A 188 8.03 19.58 2.79
N ASP A 189 8.73 20.57 2.22
CA ASP A 189 8.67 20.92 0.81
C ASP A 189 9.74 20.25 -0.05
N ARG A 190 10.59 19.40 0.54
CA ARG A 190 11.73 18.80 -0.16
C ARG A 190 11.30 17.70 -1.13
N VAL A 191 12.03 17.58 -2.23
CA VAL A 191 12.02 16.40 -3.11
C VAL A 191 13.31 15.63 -2.83
N TYR A 192 13.18 14.35 -2.51
CA TYR A 192 14.29 13.50 -2.09
C TYR A 192 14.85 12.66 -3.25
N GLN A 193 16.11 12.28 -3.13
CA GLN A 193 16.74 11.25 -3.97
C GLN A 193 16.80 9.94 -3.20
N LEU A 194 17.09 8.83 -3.89
CA LEU A 194 17.29 7.53 -3.24
C LEU A 194 18.36 7.59 -2.13
N LEU A 195 19.40 8.39 -2.33
CA LEU A 195 20.54 8.59 -1.42
C LEU A 195 20.15 9.19 -0.07
N ASP A 196 19.00 9.88 -0.01
CA ASP A 196 18.49 10.49 1.22
C ASP A 196 17.88 9.47 2.19
N PHE A 197 17.73 8.21 1.74
CA PHE A 197 17.21 7.10 2.52
C PHE A 197 18.37 6.15 2.86
N PRO A 198 19.05 6.34 4.00
CA PRO A 198 20.14 5.45 4.42
C PRO A 198 19.69 4.03 4.76
N LEU A 199 18.39 3.74 4.66
CA LEU A 199 17.83 2.41 4.77
C LEU A 199 18.35 1.49 3.66
N GLY A 200 19.10 0.45 4.04
CA GLY A 200 19.59 -0.57 3.12
C GLY A 200 18.44 -1.31 2.40
N THR A 201 18.49 -1.35 1.07
CA THR A 201 17.48 -2.03 0.22
C THR A 201 17.85 -3.48 -0.09
N GLU A 202 19.08 -3.90 0.22
CA GLU A 202 19.60 -5.25 0.02
C GLU A 202 18.94 -6.25 1.00
N PRO A 203 18.42 -7.39 0.53
CA PRO A 203 18.27 -8.57 1.36
C PRO A 203 19.67 -9.17 1.59
N GLY A 204 20.46 -8.56 2.47
CA GLY A 204 21.72 -9.09 3.00
C GLY A 204 22.65 -9.80 2.01
N GLN A 205 23.40 -9.07 1.20
CA GLN A 205 24.68 -9.56 0.70
C GLN A 205 25.78 -9.12 1.66
N GLY A 206 26.32 -10.09 2.41
CA GLY A 206 27.42 -9.85 3.35
C GLY A 206 28.68 -9.37 2.65
N GLU A 207 29.22 -8.24 3.08
CA GLU A 207 30.58 -7.83 2.72
C GLU A 207 31.58 -8.86 3.24
N VAL A 208 32.24 -9.53 2.31
CA VAL A 208 33.36 -10.43 2.55
C VAL A 208 34.56 -9.62 3.05
N ARG A 209 34.86 -9.72 4.35
CA ARG A 209 36.21 -9.43 4.87
C ARG A 209 36.89 -10.74 5.26
N PRO A 210 38.13 -11.03 4.80
CA PRO A 210 38.78 -12.28 5.12
C PRO A 210 39.30 -12.23 6.56
N ARG A 211 38.69 -12.99 7.47
CA ARG A 211 39.25 -13.28 8.79
C ARG A 211 39.27 -14.77 9.06
N ARG A 212 40.43 -15.21 9.55
CA ARG A 212 40.88 -16.58 9.86
C ARG A 212 39.86 -17.43 10.63
N PRO A 213 39.92 -18.77 10.49
CA PRO A 213 38.84 -19.66 10.92
C PRO A 213 38.73 -19.74 12.44
N ARG A 214 37.51 -19.55 12.95
CA ARG A 214 37.09 -19.93 14.29
C ARG A 214 35.73 -20.65 14.22
N PRO A 215 35.44 -21.50 15.21
CA PRO A 215 34.55 -22.65 15.04
C PRO A 215 33.11 -22.23 14.83
N THR A 216 32.41 -23.01 14.01
CA THR A 216 31.01 -22.87 13.64
C THR A 216 30.08 -22.72 14.85
N PRO A 217 29.23 -21.68 14.86
CA PRO A 217 27.95 -21.71 15.55
C PRO A 217 26.82 -21.97 14.55
N ARG A 218 25.82 -22.70 15.04
CA ARG A 218 24.75 -23.39 14.32
C ARG A 218 23.85 -22.45 13.51
N LEU A 219 23.32 -23.00 12.41
CA LEU A 219 22.21 -22.49 11.60
C LEU A 219 21.15 -21.83 12.49
N SER A 220 20.89 -20.54 12.26
CA SER A 220 19.71 -19.86 12.82
C SER A 220 18.49 -20.32 12.03
N GLU A 221 17.53 -20.92 12.73
CA GLU A 221 16.31 -21.46 12.15
C GLU A 221 15.44 -20.38 11.49
N PRO A 222 14.69 -20.71 10.43
CA PRO A 222 13.72 -19.81 9.83
C PRO A 222 12.67 -19.37 10.87
N ARG A 223 12.32 -18.07 10.85
CA ARG A 223 11.28 -17.51 11.74
C ARG A 223 10.00 -18.36 11.64
N PRO A 224 9.38 -18.73 12.78
CA PRO A 224 8.12 -19.45 12.77
C PRO A 224 7.04 -18.61 12.07
N LEU A 225 6.30 -19.25 11.16
CA LEU A 225 5.16 -18.64 10.49
C LEU A 225 4.15 -18.17 11.53
N THR A 226 3.52 -17.03 11.29
CA THR A 226 2.38 -16.56 12.07
C THR A 226 1.20 -17.50 11.89
N GLN A 227 0.27 -17.54 12.85
CA GLN A 227 -0.87 -18.45 12.77
C GLN A 227 -1.72 -18.23 11.50
N SER A 228 -1.86 -16.99 11.04
CA SER A 228 -2.58 -16.69 9.81
C SER A 228 -1.84 -17.17 8.55
N GLU A 229 -0.51 -17.19 8.55
CA GLU A 229 0.30 -17.78 7.48
C GLU A 229 0.19 -19.31 7.48
N HIS A 230 0.09 -19.93 8.66
CA HIS A 230 -0.22 -21.35 8.79
C HIS A 230 -1.62 -21.69 8.22
N ASP A 231 -2.64 -20.89 8.54
CA ASP A 231 -4.01 -21.07 8.04
C ASP A 231 -4.05 -20.95 6.50
N TRP A 232 -3.33 -19.99 5.94
CA TRP A 232 -3.22 -19.80 4.48
C TRP A 232 -2.42 -20.92 3.80
N ALA A 233 -1.28 -21.34 4.37
CA ALA A 233 -0.50 -22.46 3.85
C ALA A 233 -1.27 -23.79 3.94
N TYR A 234 -2.10 -23.96 4.97
CA TYR A 234 -3.03 -25.07 5.08
C TYR A 234 -4.09 -25.03 3.96
N ALA A 235 -4.76 -23.89 3.77
CA ALA A 235 -5.78 -23.73 2.72
C ALA A 235 -5.23 -24.03 1.33
N LYS A 236 -4.04 -23.50 0.98
CA LYS A 236 -3.40 -23.78 -0.31
C LYS A 236 -3.09 -25.26 -0.51
N ARG A 237 -2.53 -25.92 0.51
CA ARG A 237 -2.20 -27.35 0.44
C ARG A 237 -3.46 -28.21 0.31
N ALA A 238 -4.51 -27.91 1.07
CA ALA A 238 -5.77 -28.63 1.03
C ALA A 238 -6.47 -28.49 -0.34
N LEU A 239 -6.53 -27.27 -0.88
CA LEU A 239 -7.08 -27.03 -2.22
C LEU A 239 -6.26 -27.76 -3.31
N SER A 240 -4.93 -27.81 -3.18
CA SER A 240 -4.08 -28.53 -4.15
C SER A 240 -4.28 -30.05 -4.13
N ARG A 241 -4.78 -30.60 -3.02
CA ARG A 241 -5.15 -32.03 -2.91
C ARG A 241 -6.58 -32.33 -3.41
N GLY A 242 -7.36 -31.29 -3.72
CA GLY A 242 -8.78 -31.44 -4.09
C GLY A 242 -9.73 -31.57 -2.90
N ASP A 243 -9.30 -31.19 -1.68
CA ASP A 243 -10.17 -31.21 -0.51
C ASP A 243 -11.35 -30.20 -0.70
N ASP A 244 -12.53 -30.54 -0.17
CA ASP A 244 -13.74 -29.71 -0.29
C ASP A 244 -13.53 -28.33 0.38
N PRO A 245 -13.70 -27.20 -0.36
CA PRO A 245 -13.58 -25.86 0.19
C PRO A 245 -14.44 -25.60 1.44
N GLU A 246 -15.64 -26.19 1.54
CA GLU A 246 -16.51 -26.00 2.71
C GLU A 246 -15.97 -26.73 3.94
N GLU A 247 -15.32 -27.87 3.75
CA GLU A 247 -14.64 -28.60 4.81
C GLU A 247 -13.36 -27.89 5.28
N ILE A 248 -12.60 -27.29 4.36
CA ILE A 248 -11.43 -26.46 4.69
C ILE A 248 -11.86 -25.24 5.53
N VAL A 249 -12.96 -24.58 5.15
CA VAL A 249 -13.52 -23.46 5.91
C VAL A 249 -13.90 -23.88 7.32
N ARG A 250 -14.62 -25.00 7.50
CA ARG A 250 -14.99 -25.51 8.83
C ARG A 250 -13.76 -25.77 9.70
N ARG A 251 -12.75 -26.45 9.16
CA ARG A 251 -11.52 -26.77 9.90
C ARG A 251 -10.72 -25.54 10.34
N ILE A 252 -10.64 -24.50 9.50
CA ILE A 252 -9.98 -23.24 9.87
C ILE A 252 -10.82 -22.46 10.90
N ALA A 253 -12.14 -22.45 10.74
CA ALA A 253 -13.05 -21.77 11.67
C ALA A 253 -13.01 -22.42 13.06
N ASP A 254 -13.07 -23.75 13.13
CA ASP A 254 -12.98 -24.51 14.38
C ASP A 254 -11.64 -24.27 15.09
N TYR A 255 -10.54 -24.24 14.34
CA TYR A 255 -9.21 -23.97 14.90
C TYR A 255 -9.05 -22.53 15.41
N ARG A 256 -9.83 -21.57 14.88
CA ARG A 256 -9.75 -20.15 15.22
C ARG A 256 -10.93 -19.68 16.08
N ALA A 257 -11.72 -20.60 16.62
CA ALA A 257 -12.93 -20.33 17.37
C ALA A 257 -12.69 -19.37 18.55
N ASP A 258 -11.56 -19.54 19.24
CA ASP A 258 -11.20 -18.75 20.43
C ASP A 258 -10.38 -17.48 20.12
N ASP A 259 -9.84 -17.38 18.90
CA ASP A 259 -8.91 -16.31 18.50
C ASP A 259 -9.56 -15.20 17.66
N LYS A 260 -10.71 -15.47 17.05
CA LYS A 260 -11.36 -14.58 16.08
C LYS A 260 -12.80 -14.31 16.47
N HIS A 261 -13.21 -13.04 16.38
CA HIS A 261 -14.58 -12.62 16.66
C HIS A 261 -15.60 -13.23 15.66
N ASP A 262 -15.19 -13.48 14.41
CA ASP A 262 -15.95 -14.26 13.43
C ASP A 262 -15.02 -15.25 12.69
N PRO A 263 -14.85 -16.46 13.24
CA PRO A 263 -13.95 -17.48 12.70
C PRO A 263 -14.39 -17.99 11.31
N PHE A 264 -15.70 -18.05 11.05
CA PHE A 264 -16.25 -18.52 9.78
C PHE A 264 -16.04 -17.50 8.66
N TYR A 265 -16.25 -16.21 8.94
CA TYR A 265 -15.93 -15.15 7.98
C TYR A 265 -14.43 -15.14 7.64
N TYR A 266 -13.57 -15.23 8.64
CA TYR A 266 -12.12 -15.31 8.46
C TYR A 266 -11.70 -16.53 7.61
N ALA A 267 -12.25 -17.71 7.92
CA ALA A 267 -11.96 -18.94 7.19
C ALA A 267 -12.41 -18.86 5.73
N ARG A 268 -13.61 -18.33 5.46
CA ARG A 268 -14.12 -18.12 4.10
C ARG A 268 -13.24 -17.17 3.30
N LEU A 269 -12.78 -16.08 3.91
CA LEU A 269 -11.89 -15.12 3.25
C LEU A 269 -10.53 -15.76 2.92
N THR A 270 -9.98 -16.57 3.81
CA THR A 270 -8.69 -17.27 3.62
C THR A 270 -8.78 -18.30 2.49
N VAL A 271 -9.83 -19.12 2.46
CA VAL A 271 -10.05 -20.12 1.39
C VAL A 271 -10.35 -19.44 0.05
N SER A 272 -11.15 -18.37 0.03
CA SER A 272 -11.44 -17.60 -1.18
C SER A 272 -10.18 -17.00 -1.81
N LYS A 273 -9.29 -16.42 -0.99
CA LYS A 273 -7.98 -15.91 -1.45
C LYS A 273 -7.11 -17.02 -2.06
N ALA A 274 -7.05 -18.18 -1.40
CA ALA A 274 -6.28 -19.32 -1.90
C ALA A 274 -6.85 -19.91 -3.20
N GLN A 275 -8.17 -19.95 -3.36
CA GLN A 275 -8.83 -20.37 -4.62
C GLN A 275 -8.56 -19.39 -5.76
N ALA A 276 -8.61 -18.07 -5.50
CA ALA A 276 -8.32 -17.05 -6.50
C ALA A 276 -6.88 -17.14 -7.00
N GLU A 277 -5.93 -17.41 -6.10
CA GLU A 277 -4.52 -17.63 -6.44
C GLU A 277 -4.33 -18.91 -7.27
N SER A 278 -4.96 -20.02 -6.88
CA SER A 278 -4.91 -21.28 -7.63
C SER A 278 -5.47 -21.17 -9.05
N ARG A 279 -6.59 -20.44 -9.23
CA ARG A 279 -7.16 -20.16 -10.56
C ARG A 279 -6.22 -19.31 -11.41
N ALA A 280 -5.62 -18.26 -10.83
CA ALA A 280 -4.65 -17.41 -11.51
C ALA A 280 -3.34 -18.14 -11.88
N SER A 281 -2.97 -19.18 -11.13
CA SER A 281 -1.82 -20.06 -11.46
C SER A 281 -2.16 -21.11 -12.52
N GLY A 282 -3.40 -21.61 -12.56
CA GLY A 282 -3.87 -22.58 -13.56
C GLY A 282 -4.04 -22.01 -14.98
N GLU A 283 -4.39 -20.73 -15.10
CA GLU A 283 -4.53 -20.04 -16.40
C GLU A 283 -3.18 -19.67 -17.06
N ARG A 284 -2.05 -19.86 -16.37
CA ARG A 284 -0.70 -19.52 -16.86
C ARG A 284 0.10 -20.70 -17.44
N ALA A 285 -0.45 -21.91 -17.54
CA ALA A 285 0.21 -23.03 -18.19
C ALA A 285 -0.02 -23.01 -19.72
N PRO A 286 0.98 -23.31 -20.58
CA PRO A 286 0.87 -23.12 -22.04
C PRO A 286 -0.09 -24.11 -22.69
N ARG A 287 -0.88 -23.64 -23.67
CA ARG A 287 -1.48 -24.52 -24.68
C ARG A 287 -0.36 -25.03 -25.57
N ASP A 288 -0.07 -26.32 -25.49
CA ASP A 288 0.81 -27.03 -26.41
C ASP A 288 0.30 -26.86 -27.85
N LEU A 289 0.99 -26.02 -28.62
CA LEU A 289 1.01 -26.05 -30.07
C LEU A 289 2.17 -26.96 -30.49
N ASN A 290 1.90 -28.26 -30.59
CA ASN A 290 2.54 -29.16 -31.54
C ASN A 290 1.86 -30.54 -31.52
N ARG A 291 1.11 -30.85 -32.59
CA ARG A 291 0.87 -32.22 -33.03
C ARG A 291 0.89 -32.26 -34.56
N ASP A 292 2.02 -32.76 -35.04
CA ASP A 292 2.43 -33.21 -36.38
C ASP A 292 1.43 -34.17 -37.06
N PRO A 293 1.62 -34.54 -38.36
CA PRO A 293 2.85 -34.49 -39.17
C PRO A 293 2.80 -33.72 -40.50
#